data_AF-A0A9Q3PL76-F1
#
_entry.id   AF-A0A9Q3PL76-F1
#
_cell.length_a   1.000
_cell.length_b   1.000
_cell.length_c   1.000
_cell.angle_alpha   90.00
_cell.angle_beta   90.00
_cell.angle_gamma   90.00
#
_symmetry.space_group_name_H-M   'P 1'
#
loop_
_entity.id
_entity.type
_entity.pdbx_description
1 polymer ?
#
loop_
_entity_poly.entity_id
_entity_poly.type
_entity_poly.pdbx_seq_one_letter_code
_entity_poly.pdbx_strand_id
1 'polypeptide(L)'
;MWQKDVAEYCKTCDRCQKANKSTDKRLRNMIKIKEPSRPWEIIHMDWVTGLPPGGDRSYNACLLIVVRLNFDRFTNEWCTLLAALELAYKTSIHSSTNQTPAILEKGWNPKLPQNCLRIDLIEIHPTAASCKGILDKARKHAVRCMEDSFAYAKDICDKSHATPDFKVGDLALVSTTNFNNIKGCKKLKDSFAGPFVIKALDGENGVEVELSEELSNTHPTF
;
A
#
# COMPACT_ATOMS: atom_id res chain seq x y z
N MET A 1 -40.48 20.62 18.38
CA MET A 1 -41.14 20.25 17.12
C MET A 1 -40.24 20.60 15.94
N TRP A 2 -39.93 21.88 15.72
CA TRP A 2 -39.07 22.36 14.62
C TRP A 2 -37.69 21.70 14.49
N GLN A 3 -37.04 21.31 15.60
CA GLN A 3 -35.72 20.65 15.53
C GLN A 3 -35.73 19.32 14.77
N LYS A 4 -36.84 18.57 14.84
CA LYS A 4 -36.98 17.30 14.12
C LYS A 4 -37.12 17.57 12.62
N ASP A 5 -37.98 18.52 12.26
CA ASP A 5 -38.22 18.92 10.87
C ASP A 5 -36.95 19.47 10.21
N VAL A 6 -36.18 20.29 10.94
CA VAL A 6 -34.89 20.80 10.48
C VAL A 6 -33.87 19.67 10.30
N ALA A 7 -33.79 18.73 11.24
CA ALA A 7 -32.88 17.59 11.13
C ALA A 7 -33.23 16.68 9.96
N GLU A 8 -34.52 16.45 9.70
CA GLU A 8 -35.01 15.67 8.57
C GLU A 8 -34.74 16.36 7.24
N TYR A 9 -34.97 17.68 7.16
CA TYR A 9 -34.62 18.48 5.99
C TYR A 9 -33.12 18.45 5.70
N CYS A 10 -32.27 18.64 6.70
CA CYS A 10 -30.81 18.59 6.52
C CYS A 10 -30.33 17.20 6.04
N LYS A 11 -31.00 16.12 6.45
CA LYS A 11 -30.69 14.75 6.00
C LYS A 11 -31.12 14.47 4.55
N THR A 12 -32.20 15.09 4.09
CA THR A 12 -32.78 14.83 2.76
C THR A 12 -32.33 15.83 1.69
N CYS A 13 -31.81 17.00 2.10
CA CYS A 13 -31.37 18.04 1.18
C CYS A 13 -30.07 17.64 0.42
N ASP A 14 -30.21 17.34 -0.87
CA ASP A 14 -29.12 16.94 -1.76
C ASP A 14 -27.93 17.91 -1.76
N ARG A 15 -28.20 19.22 -1.87
CA ARG A 15 -27.15 20.26 -1.86
C ARG A 15 -26.35 20.26 -0.56
N CYS A 16 -27.01 20.11 0.58
CA CYS A 16 -26.34 20.10 1.87
C CYS A 16 -25.49 18.84 2.04
N GLN A 17 -25.99 17.68 1.62
CA GLN A 17 -25.27 16.41 1.69
C GLN A 17 -24.03 16.38 0.79
N LYS A 18 -24.08 17.02 -0.39
CA LYS A 18 -22.95 17.08 -1.33
C LYS A 18 -21.90 18.15 -0.99
N ALA A 19 -22.32 19.29 -0.46
CA ALA A 19 -21.41 20.39 -0.16
C ALA A 19 -20.67 20.21 1.17
N ASN A 20 -21.39 19.76 2.22
CA ASN A 20 -20.85 19.71 3.58
C ASN A 20 -19.99 18.47 3.81
N LYS A 21 -18.92 18.63 4.58
CA LYS A 21 -18.09 17.50 5.03
C LYS A 21 -18.81 16.73 6.13
N SER A 22 -18.72 15.39 6.08
CA SER A 22 -19.14 14.56 7.20
C SER A 22 -18.34 14.89 8.46
N THR A 23 -19.05 15.05 9.57
CA THR A 23 -18.48 15.21 10.92
C THR A 23 -18.29 13.88 11.65
N ASP A 24 -18.74 12.77 11.06
CA ASP A 24 -18.60 11.45 11.66
C ASP A 24 -17.14 10.98 11.63
N LYS A 25 -16.84 9.96 12.44
CA LYS A 25 -15.56 9.28 12.37
C LYS A 25 -15.36 8.72 10.96
N ARG A 26 -14.12 8.78 10.49
CA ARG A 26 -13.77 8.21 9.18
C ARG A 26 -14.01 6.70 9.20
N LEU A 27 -14.79 6.22 8.24
CA LEU A 27 -15.17 4.81 8.10
C LEU A 27 -14.04 4.01 7.44
N ARG A 28 -12.98 3.71 8.20
CA ARG A 28 -11.84 2.94 7.69
C ARG A 28 -11.05 2.34 8.83
N ASN A 29 -10.86 1.04 8.80
CA ASN A 29 -9.99 0.34 9.75
C ASN A 29 -8.54 0.29 9.25
N MET A 30 -7.59 0.11 10.17
CA MET A 30 -6.22 -0.17 9.79
C MET A 30 -6.09 -1.62 9.30
N ILE A 31 -5.77 -1.81 8.02
CA ILE A 31 -5.56 -3.14 7.41
C ILE A 31 -4.09 -3.54 7.56
N LYS A 32 -3.83 -4.75 8.07
CA LYS A 32 -2.50 -5.36 8.03
C LYS A 32 -2.23 -5.88 6.63
N ILE A 33 -1.28 -5.28 5.93
CA ILE A 33 -0.81 -5.82 4.65
C ILE A 33 -0.05 -7.12 4.94
N LYS A 34 -0.38 -8.19 4.21
CA LYS A 34 0.31 -9.48 4.33
C LYS A 34 1.79 -9.31 4.00
N GLU A 35 2.65 -9.71 4.93
CA GLU A 35 4.09 -9.66 4.70
C GLU A 35 4.50 -10.67 3.60
N PRO A 36 5.44 -10.29 2.73
CA PRO A 36 5.94 -11.20 1.71
C PRO A 36 6.69 -12.37 2.37
N SER A 37 6.33 -13.58 1.98
CA SER A 37 6.96 -14.83 2.44
C SER A 37 8.36 -15.04 1.86
N ARG A 38 8.59 -14.48 0.67
CA ARG A 38 9.87 -14.53 -0.04
C ARG A 38 10.29 -13.12 -0.47
N PRO A 39 11.60 -12.81 -0.49
CA PRO A 39 12.07 -11.66 -1.24
C PRO A 39 11.49 -11.75 -2.65
N TRP A 40 11.00 -10.64 -3.23
CA TRP A 40 10.59 -10.68 -4.65
C TRP A 40 9.07 -10.60 -4.82
N GLU A 41 8.34 -11.05 -3.80
CA GLU A 41 6.90 -11.31 -3.88
C GLU A 41 6.08 -10.03 -4.04
N ILE A 42 6.51 -8.95 -3.39
CA ILE A 42 5.85 -7.65 -3.43
C ILE A 42 6.89 -6.59 -3.77
N ILE A 43 6.70 -5.95 -4.91
CA ILE A 43 7.49 -4.84 -5.40
C ILE A 43 6.58 -3.61 -5.43
N HIS A 44 6.94 -2.59 -4.66
CA HIS A 44 6.28 -1.29 -4.75
C HIS A 44 7.03 -0.46 -5.78
N MET A 45 6.30 0.05 -6.77
CA MET A 45 6.83 0.95 -7.78
C MET A 45 6.10 2.29 -7.64
N ASP A 46 6.85 3.38 -7.58
CA ASP A 46 6.28 4.72 -7.51
C ASP A 46 7.07 5.70 -8.38
N TRP A 47 6.37 6.67 -8.95
CA TRP A 47 7.01 7.72 -9.77
C TRP A 47 7.27 8.94 -8.91
N VAL A 48 8.53 9.33 -8.77
CA VAL A 48 8.89 10.65 -8.25
C VAL A 48 8.93 11.61 -9.42
N THR A 49 7.92 12.45 -9.53
CA THR A 49 7.77 13.46 -10.59
C THR A 49 8.06 14.86 -10.09
N GLY A 50 8.32 15.81 -11.00
CA GLY A 50 8.50 17.22 -10.65
C GLY A 50 9.93 17.56 -10.19
N LEU A 51 10.90 16.72 -10.56
CA LEU A 51 12.31 16.99 -10.34
C LEU A 51 12.80 18.05 -11.34
N PRO A 52 13.81 18.87 -10.98
CA PRO A 52 14.45 19.77 -11.93
C PRO A 52 14.94 18.97 -13.15
N PRO A 53 14.71 19.46 -14.38
CA PRO A 53 15.10 18.75 -15.59
C PRO A 53 16.61 18.50 -15.61
N GLY A 54 17.01 17.24 -15.84
CA GLY A 54 18.41 16.80 -15.81
C GLY A 54 18.82 15.99 -17.04
N GLY A 55 20.07 16.18 -17.47
CA GLY A 55 20.69 15.48 -18.59
C GLY A 55 20.26 15.97 -19.98
N ASP A 56 20.87 15.41 -21.02
CA ASP A 56 20.71 15.84 -22.42
C ASP A 56 19.27 15.72 -22.95
N ARG A 57 18.47 14.84 -22.35
CA ARG A 57 17.07 14.59 -22.71
C ARG A 57 16.06 15.22 -21.74
N SER A 58 16.53 16.04 -20.79
CA SER A 58 15.66 16.82 -19.89
C SER A 58 14.66 15.96 -19.10
N TYR A 59 15.14 14.88 -18.48
CA TYR A 59 14.30 14.01 -17.66
C TYR A 59 13.87 14.74 -16.38
N ASN A 60 12.59 14.63 -16.00
CA ASN A 60 11.98 15.32 -14.85
C ASN A 60 11.25 14.38 -13.87
N ALA A 61 11.41 13.07 -14.07
CA ALA A 61 10.80 12.04 -13.25
C ALA A 61 11.70 10.81 -13.14
N CYS A 62 11.65 10.15 -12.00
CA CYS A 62 12.36 8.89 -11.74
C CYS A 62 11.38 7.83 -11.24
N LEU A 63 11.53 6.59 -11.71
CA LEU A 63 10.80 5.45 -11.17
C LEU A 63 11.57 4.92 -9.95
N LEU A 64 10.96 5.00 -8.77
CA LEU A 64 11.42 4.33 -7.57
C LEU A 64 10.85 2.92 -7.52
N ILE A 65 11.73 1.95 -7.33
CA ILE A 65 11.35 0.55 -7.10
C ILE A 65 11.79 0.20 -5.69
N VAL A 66 10.83 0.05 -4.79
CA VAL A 66 11.06 -0.34 -3.40
C VAL A 66 10.64 -1.79 -3.23
N VAL A 67 11.59 -2.63 -2.86
CA VAL A 67 11.28 -3.96 -2.37
C VAL A 67 11.02 -3.87 -0.89
N ARG A 68 9.86 -4.37 -0.47
CA ARG A 68 9.52 -4.44 0.94
C ARG A 68 10.40 -5.51 1.60
N LEU A 69 11.48 -5.06 2.25
CA LEU A 69 12.37 -5.87 3.06
C LEU A 69 12.41 -5.31 4.49
N ASN A 70 12.51 -6.21 5.47
CA ASN A 70 12.41 -5.90 6.88
C ASN A 70 13.68 -5.25 7.45
N PHE A 71 13.97 -3.99 7.08
CA PHE A 71 15.13 -3.24 7.58
C PHE A 71 14.74 -1.89 8.18
N ASP A 72 14.16 -1.93 9.38
CA ASP A 72 13.69 -0.75 10.11
C ASP A 72 14.82 0.06 10.80
N ARG A 73 16.09 -0.39 10.71
CA ARG A 73 17.21 0.20 11.49
C ARG A 73 18.36 0.81 10.69
N PHE A 74 18.32 0.83 9.35
CA PHE A 74 19.46 1.28 8.53
C PHE A 74 19.08 2.36 7.50
N THR A 75 18.23 3.31 7.88
CA THR A 75 17.79 4.39 6.97
C THR A 75 18.91 5.36 6.57
N ASN A 76 20.02 5.41 7.33
CA ASN A 76 21.10 6.38 7.11
C ASN A 76 22.30 5.85 6.30
N GLU A 77 22.33 4.56 5.92
CA GLU A 77 23.48 3.92 5.24
C GLU A 77 23.06 3.16 3.97
N TRP A 78 22.18 3.76 3.16
CA TRP A 78 21.68 3.14 1.93
C TRP A 78 22.78 2.78 0.93
N CYS A 79 23.88 3.55 0.87
CA CYS A 79 25.04 3.25 0.02
C CYS A 79 25.67 1.89 0.37
N THR A 80 25.76 1.55 1.66
CA THR A 80 26.32 0.27 2.14
C THR A 80 25.38 -0.90 1.83
N LEU A 81 24.06 -0.63 1.82
CA LEU A 81 23.03 -1.62 1.52
C LEU A 81 22.85 -1.88 0.02
N LEU A 82 23.35 -1.00 -0.85
CA LEU A 82 23.12 -1.09 -2.29
C LEU A 82 23.64 -2.40 -2.88
N ALA A 83 24.82 -2.86 -2.44
CA ALA A 83 25.36 -4.15 -2.85
C ALA A 83 24.48 -5.33 -2.39
N ALA A 84 23.91 -5.25 -1.18
CA ALA A 84 22.99 -6.27 -0.67
C ALA A 84 21.65 -6.28 -1.41
N LEU A 85 21.13 -5.09 -1.76
CA LEU A 85 19.91 -4.92 -2.55
C LEU A 85 20.09 -5.43 -4.00
N GLU A 86 21.21 -5.09 -4.64
CA GLU A 86 21.56 -5.60 -5.97
C GLU A 86 21.65 -7.12 -5.97
N LEU A 87 22.32 -7.70 -4.97
CA LEU A 87 22.42 -9.14 -4.83
C LEU A 87 21.04 -9.77 -4.64
N ALA A 88 20.19 -9.18 -3.79
CA ALA A 88 18.82 -9.63 -3.59
C ALA A 88 18.00 -9.56 -4.90
N TYR A 89 18.15 -8.49 -5.70
CA TYR A 89 17.46 -8.29 -6.99
C TYR A 89 17.80 -9.42 -7.94
N LYS A 90 19.10 -9.62 -8.15
CA LYS A 90 19.63 -10.64 -9.07
C LYS A 90 19.20 -12.06 -8.71
N THR A 91 18.95 -12.29 -7.43
CA THR A 91 18.68 -13.59 -6.82
C THR A 91 17.21 -13.97 -6.79
N SER A 92 16.30 -13.10 -7.20
CA SER A 92 14.89 -13.28 -6.88
C SER A 92 14.03 -13.43 -8.10
N ILE A 93 12.99 -14.22 -7.98
CA ILE A 93 12.16 -14.62 -9.11
C ILE A 93 11.20 -13.47 -9.42
N HIS A 94 11.24 -12.98 -10.66
CA HIS A 94 10.31 -11.97 -11.13
C HIS A 94 9.05 -12.63 -11.70
N SER A 95 7.88 -12.05 -11.41
CA SER A 95 6.58 -12.56 -11.86
C SER A 95 6.42 -12.61 -13.37
N SER A 96 7.06 -11.67 -14.10
CA SER A 96 6.99 -11.59 -15.56
C SER A 96 7.78 -12.69 -16.27
N THR A 97 8.90 -13.12 -15.70
CA THR A 97 9.81 -14.09 -16.33
C THR A 97 9.77 -15.46 -15.66
N ASN A 98 9.20 -15.56 -14.45
CA ASN A 98 9.27 -16.72 -13.56
C ASN A 98 10.70 -17.25 -13.35
N GLN A 99 11.71 -16.41 -13.59
CA GLN A 99 13.13 -16.70 -13.42
C GLN A 99 13.82 -15.55 -12.69
N THR A 100 14.99 -15.83 -12.14
CA THR A 100 15.82 -14.79 -11.52
C THR A 100 16.62 -14.04 -12.59
N PRO A 101 16.87 -12.72 -12.43
CA PRO A 101 17.68 -11.96 -13.37
C PRO A 101 19.09 -12.56 -13.54
N ALA A 102 19.69 -13.10 -12.48
CA ALA A 102 20.99 -13.76 -12.59
C ALA A 102 20.98 -15.01 -13.48
N ILE A 103 19.88 -15.79 -13.48
CA ILE A 103 19.72 -16.91 -14.42
C ILE A 103 19.59 -16.38 -15.86
N LEU A 104 18.80 -15.34 -16.07
CA LEU A 104 18.57 -14.78 -17.41
C LEU A 104 19.83 -14.13 -18.00
N GLU A 105 20.59 -13.40 -17.20
CA GLU A 105 21.79 -12.69 -17.63
C GLU A 105 23.03 -13.59 -17.70
N LYS A 106 23.20 -14.47 -16.70
CA LYS A 106 24.45 -15.21 -16.48
C LYS A 106 24.30 -16.72 -16.53
N GLY A 107 23.07 -17.24 -16.52
CA GLY A 107 22.79 -18.68 -16.51
C GLY A 107 22.95 -19.35 -15.14
N TRP A 108 23.23 -18.62 -14.06
CA TRP A 108 23.41 -19.19 -12.73
C TRP A 108 23.05 -18.20 -11.61
N ASN A 109 22.64 -18.73 -10.46
CA ASN A 109 22.36 -17.94 -9.27
C ASN A 109 23.56 -17.93 -8.30
N PRO A 110 23.92 -16.78 -7.73
CA PRO A 110 24.98 -16.71 -6.72
C PRO A 110 24.56 -17.42 -5.43
N LYS A 111 25.52 -18.11 -4.80
CA LYS A 111 25.28 -18.80 -3.53
C LYS A 111 25.23 -17.79 -2.39
N LEU A 112 24.04 -17.60 -1.83
CA LEU A 112 23.82 -16.74 -0.67
C LEU A 112 24.22 -17.44 0.63
N PRO A 113 24.61 -16.72 1.70
CA PRO A 113 24.92 -17.30 3.00
C PRO A 113 23.81 -18.23 3.54
N GLN A 114 22.55 -17.87 3.31
CA GLN A 114 21.39 -18.71 3.65
C GLN A 114 21.30 -20.02 2.85
N ASN A 115 21.81 -20.04 1.62
CA ASN A 115 21.85 -21.20 0.73
C ASN A 115 23.19 -21.97 0.82
N CYS A 116 24.22 -21.38 1.43
CA CYS A 116 25.53 -22.00 1.63
C CYS A 116 25.51 -23.11 2.69
N LEU A 117 24.44 -23.19 3.50
CA LEU A 117 24.21 -24.31 4.39
C LEU A 117 23.57 -25.46 3.59
N ARG A 118 24.42 -26.30 3.01
CA ARG A 118 24.01 -27.58 2.45
C ARG A 118 23.41 -28.43 3.56
N ILE A 119 22.12 -28.75 3.44
CA ILE A 119 21.39 -29.64 4.35
C ILE A 119 22.02 -31.05 4.33
N ASP A 120 22.71 -31.39 3.23
CA ASP A 120 23.30 -32.71 2.96
C ASP A 120 24.74 -32.88 3.49
N LEU A 121 25.28 -31.91 4.23
CA LEU A 121 26.61 -32.03 4.85
C LEU A 121 26.48 -32.70 6.22
N ILE A 122 27.21 -33.82 6.40
CA ILE A 122 27.29 -34.57 7.66
C ILE A 122 27.88 -33.70 8.79
N GLU A 123 28.72 -32.72 8.46
CA GLU A 123 29.29 -31.76 9.40
C GLU A 123 29.15 -30.32 8.89
N ILE A 124 28.38 -29.51 9.62
CA ILE A 124 28.26 -28.06 9.39
C ILE A 124 29.29 -27.38 10.29
N HIS A 125 30.15 -26.53 9.71
CA HIS A 125 31.11 -25.76 10.51
C HIS A 125 30.38 -24.90 11.56
N PRO A 126 30.82 -24.89 12.84
CA PRO A 126 30.11 -24.23 13.94
C PRO A 126 29.83 -22.75 13.68
N THR A 127 30.74 -22.04 13.00
CA THR A 127 30.54 -20.63 12.60
C THR A 127 29.35 -20.46 11.67
N ALA A 128 29.16 -21.35 10.70
CA ALA A 128 28.07 -21.25 9.73
C ALA A 128 26.70 -21.51 10.40
N ALA A 129 26.65 -22.46 11.34
CA ALA A 129 25.48 -22.70 12.19
C ALA A 129 25.17 -21.50 13.10
N SER A 130 26.20 -20.89 13.70
CA SER A 130 26.08 -19.68 14.51
C SER A 130 25.54 -18.49 13.69
N CYS A 131 26.08 -18.25 12.50
CA CYS A 131 25.61 -17.20 11.59
C CYS A 131 24.12 -17.38 11.22
N LYS A 132 23.67 -18.61 10.95
CA LYS A 132 22.24 -18.90 10.73
C LYS A 132 21.41 -18.52 11.94
N GLY A 133 21.83 -18.94 13.13
CA GLY A 133 21.14 -18.63 14.38
C GLY A 133 21.03 -17.12 14.63
N ILE A 134 22.07 -16.36 14.31
CA ILE A 134 22.05 -14.88 14.40
C ILE A 134 21.05 -14.29 13.40
N LEU A 135 21.07 -14.74 12.14
CA LEU A 135 20.14 -14.26 11.12
C LEU A 135 18.68 -14.60 11.45
N ASP A 136 18.42 -15.80 11.96
CA ASP A 136 17.07 -16.23 12.36
C ASP A 136 16.57 -15.43 13.57
N LYS A 137 17.44 -15.14 14.55
CA LYS A 137 17.12 -14.25 15.68
C LYS A 137 16.82 -12.83 15.20
N ALA A 138 17.64 -12.29 14.31
CA ALA A 138 17.45 -10.95 13.75
C ALA A 138 16.14 -10.84 12.97
N ARG A 139 15.80 -11.86 12.16
CA ARG A 139 14.53 -11.95 11.44
C ARG A 139 13.33 -11.98 12.39
N LYS A 140 13.36 -12.86 13.40
CA LYS A 140 12.29 -12.95 14.41
C LYS A 140 12.10 -11.63 15.16
N HIS A 141 13.20 -10.96 15.50
CA HIS A 141 13.17 -9.67 16.15
C HIS A 141 12.56 -8.59 15.23
N ALA A 142 12.94 -8.55 13.95
CA ALA A 142 12.39 -7.61 12.98
C ALA A 142 10.87 -7.80 12.78
N VAL A 143 10.40 -9.04 12.65
CA VAL A 143 8.97 -9.36 12.56
C VAL A 143 8.23 -8.86 13.80
N ARG A 144 8.77 -9.14 15.00
CA ARG A 144 8.17 -8.65 16.25
C ARG A 144 8.08 -7.12 16.31
N CYS A 145 9.14 -6.40 15.92
CA CYS A 145 9.11 -4.94 15.90
C CYS A 145 8.02 -4.40 14.95
N MET A 146 7.82 -5.04 13.81
CA MET A 146 6.74 -4.68 12.88
C MET A 146 5.36 -4.95 13.47
N GLU A 147 5.18 -6.10 14.14
CA GLU A 147 3.93 -6.44 14.81
C GLU A 147 3.59 -5.45 15.94
N ASP A 148 4.57 -5.12 16.78
CA ASP A 148 4.41 -4.15 17.87
C ASP A 148 4.08 -2.75 17.31
N SER A 149 4.75 -2.34 16.23
CA SER A 149 4.51 -1.05 15.56
C SER A 149 3.12 -0.99 14.91
N PHE A 150 2.69 -2.09 14.30
CA PHE A 150 1.36 -2.22 13.72
C PHE A 150 0.28 -2.19 14.80
N ALA A 151 0.45 -2.92 15.91
CA ALA A 151 -0.49 -2.94 17.03
C ALA A 151 -0.66 -1.54 17.63
N TYR A 152 0.45 -0.84 17.89
CA TYR A 152 0.41 0.55 18.36
C TYR A 152 -0.34 1.48 17.39
N ALA A 153 -0.03 1.39 16.10
CA ALA A 153 -0.67 2.21 15.08
C ALA A 153 -2.18 1.91 14.96
N LYS A 154 -2.57 0.63 15.10
CA LYS A 154 -3.96 0.18 15.09
C LYS A 154 -4.74 0.77 16.26
N ASP A 155 -4.21 0.68 17.48
CA ASP A 155 -4.85 1.22 18.69
C ASP A 155 -5.12 2.73 18.60
N ILE A 156 -4.26 3.47 17.91
CA ILE A 156 -4.44 4.91 17.66
C ILE A 156 -5.49 5.14 16.58
N CYS A 157 -5.45 4.37 15.50
CA CYS A 157 -6.40 4.47 14.40
C CYS A 157 -7.83 4.19 14.90
N ASP A 158 -8.03 3.10 15.64
CA ASP A 158 -9.33 2.63 16.13
C ASP A 158 -10.02 3.66 17.06
N LYS A 159 -9.27 4.57 17.70
CA LYS A 159 -9.84 5.67 18.49
C LYS A 159 -10.53 6.72 17.61
N SER A 160 -9.93 7.03 16.46
CA SER A 160 -10.36 8.12 15.57
C SER A 160 -11.22 7.66 14.39
N HIS A 161 -11.18 6.37 14.08
CA HIS A 161 -11.93 5.74 13.01
C HIS A 161 -13.09 4.89 13.52
N ALA A 162 -14.02 4.57 12.63
CA ALA A 162 -15.11 3.64 12.89
C ALA A 162 -15.12 2.57 11.80
N THR A 163 -15.67 1.40 12.14
CA THR A 163 -15.83 0.28 11.21
C THR A 163 -16.88 0.62 10.15
N PRO A 164 -16.58 0.50 8.85
CA PRO A 164 -17.59 0.64 7.81
C PRO A 164 -18.59 -0.52 7.87
N ASP A 165 -19.89 -0.21 7.89
CA ASP A 165 -20.99 -1.19 7.80
C ASP A 165 -21.80 -0.91 6.53
N PHE A 166 -21.19 -1.22 5.38
CA PHE A 166 -21.80 -1.03 4.06
C PHE A 166 -22.42 -2.32 3.56
N LYS A 167 -23.60 -2.23 2.94
CA LYS A 167 -24.25 -3.38 2.30
C LYS A 167 -24.37 -3.15 0.80
N VAL A 168 -24.34 -4.25 0.06
CA VAL A 168 -24.60 -4.24 -1.38
C VAL A 168 -26.01 -3.70 -1.62
N GLY A 169 -26.13 -2.71 -2.49
CA GLY A 169 -27.39 -2.02 -2.78
C GLY A 169 -27.61 -0.73 -1.98
N ASP A 170 -26.80 -0.42 -0.98
CA ASP A 170 -26.89 0.86 -0.28
C ASP A 170 -26.46 2.02 -1.20
N LEU A 171 -26.99 3.21 -0.91
CA LEU A 171 -26.61 4.44 -1.60
C LEU A 171 -25.47 5.13 -0.85
N ALA A 172 -24.39 5.42 -1.56
CA ALA A 172 -23.21 6.08 -1.03
C ALA A 172 -22.85 7.35 -1.81
N LEU A 173 -22.30 8.32 -1.11
CA LEU A 173 -21.70 9.52 -1.69
C LEU A 173 -20.17 9.35 -1.72
N VAL A 174 -19.56 9.67 -2.86
CA VAL A 174 -18.12 9.51 -3.07
C VAL A 174 -17.40 10.85 -3.04
N SER A 175 -16.29 10.94 -2.30
CA SER A 175 -15.48 12.16 -2.18
C SER A 175 -14.90 12.62 -3.51
N THR A 176 -14.99 13.93 -3.81
CA THR A 176 -14.49 14.52 -5.06
C THR A 176 -13.02 14.94 -5.03
N THR A 177 -12.30 14.58 -3.98
CA THR A 177 -10.89 14.92 -3.80
C THR A 177 -10.01 14.40 -4.93
N ASN A 178 -10.31 13.21 -5.45
CA ASN A 178 -9.51 12.55 -6.49
C ASN A 178 -10.18 12.57 -7.87
N PHE A 179 -11.34 13.22 -8.03
CA PHE A 179 -11.94 13.40 -9.34
C PHE A 179 -11.29 14.59 -10.06
N ASN A 180 -10.53 14.28 -11.12
CA ASN A 180 -9.91 15.27 -12.01
C ASN A 180 -10.85 15.73 -13.14
N ASN A 181 -11.91 14.95 -13.42
CA ASN A 181 -12.80 15.17 -14.57
C ASN A 181 -14.03 16.04 -14.23
N ILE A 182 -14.24 16.37 -12.95
CA ILE A 182 -15.35 17.26 -12.55
C ILE A 182 -14.95 18.70 -12.86
N LYS A 183 -15.69 19.31 -13.79
CA LYS A 183 -15.50 20.72 -14.20
C LYS A 183 -15.82 21.67 -13.06
N GLY A 184 -15.03 22.74 -12.92
CA GLY A 184 -15.27 23.84 -11.99
C GLY A 184 -14.09 24.15 -11.07
N CYS A 185 -14.17 25.29 -10.38
CA CYS A 185 -13.15 25.71 -9.42
C CYS A 185 -13.18 24.82 -8.17
N LYS A 186 -12.01 24.37 -7.68
CA LYS A 186 -11.87 23.50 -6.50
C LYS A 186 -12.60 24.02 -5.24
N LYS A 187 -12.76 25.34 -5.11
CA LYS A 187 -13.43 25.99 -3.97
C LYS A 187 -14.96 26.00 -4.06
N LEU A 188 -15.52 25.90 -5.28
CA LEU A 188 -16.96 25.98 -5.54
C LEU A 188 -17.58 24.63 -5.93
N LYS A 189 -16.76 23.62 -6.24
CA LYS A 189 -17.26 22.28 -6.52
C LYS A 189 -17.72 21.58 -5.24
N ASP A 190 -18.74 20.75 -5.37
CA ASP A 190 -19.24 19.92 -4.28
C ASP A 190 -18.15 18.97 -3.77
N SER A 191 -18.15 18.73 -2.46
CA SER A 191 -17.18 17.84 -1.81
C SER A 191 -17.46 16.38 -2.12
N PHE A 192 -18.71 16.04 -2.45
CA PHE A 192 -19.15 14.68 -2.77
C PHE A 192 -19.94 14.60 -4.08
N ALA A 193 -19.83 13.46 -4.77
CA ALA A 193 -20.60 13.10 -5.95
C ALA A 193 -21.49 11.88 -5.67
N GLY A 194 -22.60 11.76 -6.40
CA GLY A 194 -23.58 10.68 -6.23
C GLY A 194 -24.99 11.20 -5.99
N PRO A 195 -25.90 10.40 -5.39
CA PRO A 195 -25.65 9.10 -4.77
C PRO A 195 -25.39 7.97 -5.80
N PHE A 196 -24.47 7.07 -5.47
CA PHE A 196 -24.17 5.87 -6.28
C PHE A 196 -24.56 4.61 -5.51
N VAL A 197 -24.96 3.57 -6.23
CA VAL A 197 -25.31 2.28 -5.64
C VAL A 197 -24.04 1.46 -5.43
N ILE A 198 -23.91 0.86 -4.25
CA ILE A 198 -22.83 -0.08 -3.95
C ILE A 198 -23.09 -1.40 -4.71
N LYS A 199 -22.16 -1.75 -5.61
CA LYS A 199 -22.19 -3.01 -6.39
C LYS A 199 -21.57 -4.16 -5.61
N ALA A 200 -20.39 -3.93 -5.02
CA ALA A 200 -19.64 -4.96 -4.32
C ALA A 200 -18.81 -4.36 -3.18
N LEU A 201 -18.48 -5.19 -2.20
CA LEU A 201 -17.53 -4.85 -1.14
C LEU A 201 -16.16 -5.39 -1.54
N ASP A 202 -15.16 -4.52 -1.64
CA ASP A 202 -13.77 -4.86 -1.97
C ASP A 202 -12.90 -4.84 -0.71
N GLY A 203 -12.81 -5.99 -0.04
CA GLY A 203 -12.10 -6.13 1.23
C GLY A 203 -12.83 -5.48 2.41
N GLU A 204 -12.08 -5.16 3.47
CA GLU A 204 -12.66 -4.65 4.73
C GLU A 204 -13.08 -3.18 4.67
N ASN A 205 -12.47 -2.40 3.78
CA ASN A 205 -12.65 -0.95 3.73
C ASN A 205 -13.02 -0.42 2.34
N GLY A 206 -12.84 -1.22 1.28
CA GLY A 206 -13.07 -0.80 -0.09
C GLY A 206 -14.49 -1.11 -0.52
N VAL A 207 -15.06 -0.23 -1.33
CA VAL A 207 -16.40 -0.41 -1.89
C VAL A 207 -16.36 -0.10 -3.38
N GLU A 208 -16.92 -1.00 -4.18
CA GLU A 208 -17.13 -0.78 -5.60
C GLU A 208 -18.52 -0.18 -5.83
N VAL A 209 -18.58 0.97 -6.50
CA VAL A 209 -19.83 1.69 -6.77
C VAL A 209 -20.13 1.75 -8.26
N GLU A 210 -21.41 1.84 -8.58
CA GLU A 210 -21.87 2.12 -9.94
C GLU A 210 -21.73 3.60 -10.27
N LEU A 211 -20.66 3.97 -10.97
CA LEU A 211 -20.44 5.33 -11.45
C LEU A 211 -21.35 5.66 -12.65
N SER A 212 -21.75 6.92 -12.75
CA SER A 212 -22.45 7.45 -13.93
C SER A 212 -21.52 7.51 -15.15
N GLU A 213 -22.09 7.55 -16.35
CA GLU A 213 -21.33 7.59 -17.61
C GLU A 213 -20.30 8.73 -17.66
N GLU A 214 -20.62 9.88 -17.06
CA GLU A 214 -19.75 11.05 -16.96
C GLU A 214 -18.46 10.78 -16.17
N LEU A 215 -18.48 9.80 -15.26
CA LEU A 215 -17.36 9.42 -14.40
C LEU A 215 -16.74 8.07 -14.79
N SER A 216 -17.12 7.51 -15.93
CA SER A 216 -16.64 6.21 -16.45
C SER A 216 -15.12 6.07 -16.55
N ASN A 217 -14.40 7.18 -16.75
CA ASN A 217 -12.92 7.20 -16.79
C ASN A 217 -12.27 7.11 -15.40
N THR A 218 -13.04 7.08 -14.32
CA THR A 218 -12.53 6.94 -12.95
C THR A 218 -12.64 5.50 -12.49
N HIS A 219 -11.68 5.05 -11.70
CA HIS A 219 -11.74 3.72 -11.08
C HIS A 219 -13.00 3.59 -10.20
N PRO A 220 -13.77 2.49 -10.29
CA PRO A 220 -15.06 2.35 -9.60
C PRO A 220 -14.96 1.99 -8.11
N THR A 221 -13.76 1.64 -7.63
CA THR A 221 -13.50 1.28 -6.22
C THR A 221 -12.97 2.46 -5.42
N PHE A 222 -13.54 2.69 -4.23
CA PHE A 222 -13.18 3.77 -3.30
C PHE A 222 -12.94 3.29 -1.88
#